data_AF-A0A5B8URN4-F1
#
_entry.id   AF-A0A5B8URN4-F1
#
_cell.length_a   1.000
_cell.length_b   1.000
_cell.length_c   1.000
_cell.angle_alpha   90.00
_cell.angle_beta   90.00
_cell.angle_gamma   90.00
#
_symmetry.space_group_name_H-M   'P 1'
#
loop_
_entity.id
_entity.type
_entity.pdbx_description
1 polymer ?
#
loop_
_entity_poly.entity_id
_entity_poly.type
_entity_poly.pdbx_seq_one_letter_code
_entity_poly.pdbx_strand_id
1 'polypeptide(L)' 'MYTPEQIQLANEIAERLEDPAALTQFLRYAQEFPHDFLRQALNKACSTPDAQVLKSRAAIFVNSVNQYKRFGGYGHSRN' A
#
# COMPACT_ATOMS: atom_id res chain seq x y z
N MET A 1 12.89 8.07 -13.53
CA MET A 1 12.19 9.28 -13.02
C MET A 1 10.75 8.89 -12.75
N TYR A 2 10.17 9.35 -11.64
CA TYR A 2 8.77 9.08 -11.31
C TYR A 2 7.85 10.05 -12.03
N THR A 3 6.65 9.61 -12.40
CA THR A 3 5.63 10.49 -12.96
C THR A 3 4.99 11.35 -11.86
N PRO A 4 4.38 12.51 -12.19
CA PRO A 4 3.66 13.32 -11.22
C PRO A 4 2.58 12.52 -10.48
N GLU A 5 1.89 11.61 -11.18
CA GLU A 5 0.85 10.74 -10.61
C GLU A 5 1.43 9.75 -9.59
N GLN A 6 2.61 9.17 -9.86
CA GLN A 6 3.30 8.28 -8.93
C GLN A 6 3.75 9.01 -7.67
N ILE A 7 4.23 10.24 -7.83
CA ILE A 7 4.63 11.09 -6.71
C ILE A 7 3.41 11.46 -5.86
N GLN A 8 2.30 11.86 -6.48
CA GLN A 8 1.05 12.16 -5.77
C GLN A 8 0.55 10.94 -5.01
N LEU A 9 0.50 9.77 -5.65
CA LEU A 9 0.05 8.53 -5.00
C LEU A 9 0.95 8.14 -3.83
N ALA A 10 2.28 8.23 -3.98
CA ALA A 10 3.21 7.89 -2.91
C ALA A 10 3.08 8.84 -1.70
N ASN A 11 2.87 10.14 -1.95
CA ASN A 11 2.59 11.10 -0.86
C ASN A 11 1.25 10.81 -0.19
N GLU A 12 0.19 10.55 -0.95
CA GLU A 12 -1.12 10.17 -0.40
C GLU A 12 -1.01 8.92 0.49
N ILE A 13 -0.27 7.90 0.05
CA ILE A 13 -0.01 6.68 0.83
C ILE A 13 0.74 7.03 2.12
N ALA A 14 1.80 7.84 2.03
CA ALA A 14 2.60 8.23 3.18
C ALA A 14 1.78 8.99 4.24
N GLU A 15 0.95 9.94 3.80
CA GLU A 15 0.08 10.73 4.67
C GLU A 15 -1.01 9.87 5.32
N ARG A 16 -1.69 9.04 4.54
CA ARG A 16 -2.80 8.20 5.05
C ARG A 16 -2.35 7.05 5.94
N LEU A 17 -1.12 6.57 5.76
CA LEU A 17 -0.51 5.55 6.62
C LEU A 17 0.28 6.16 7.79
N GLU A 18 0.35 7.50 7.86
CA GLU A 18 1.08 8.25 8.89
C GLU A 18 2.58 7.84 8.96
N ASP A 19 3.17 7.50 7.81
CA ASP A 19 4.53 6.94 7.71
C ASP A 19 5.38 7.66 6.65
N PRO A 20 5.71 8.96 6.85
CA PRO A 20 6.48 9.74 5.88
C PRO A 20 7.91 9.23 5.67
N ALA A 21 8.46 8.50 6.65
CA ALA A 21 9.79 7.90 6.57
C ALA A 21 9.92 6.87 5.45
N ALA A 22 8.81 6.23 5.06
CA ALA A 22 8.77 5.22 4.00
C ALA A 22 8.39 5.78 2.61
N LEU A 23 8.35 7.10 2.41
CA LEU A 23 7.97 7.71 1.13
C LEU A 23 8.75 7.16 -0.07
N THR A 24 10.06 6.97 0.07
CA THR A 24 10.91 6.37 -0.98
C THR A 24 10.47 4.95 -1.36
N GLN A 25 10.00 4.17 -0.39
CA GLN A 25 9.47 2.84 -0.61
C GLN A 25 8.10 2.90 -1.29
N PHE A 26 7.24 3.83 -0.91
CA PHE A 26 5.94 4.03 -1.57
C PHE A 26 6.09 4.52 -3.02
N LEU A 27 7.08 5.35 -3.32
CA LEU A 27 7.42 5.75 -4.69
C LEU A 27 7.81 4.54 -5.55
N ARG A 28 8.61 3.62 -5.01
CA ARG A 28 8.93 2.35 -5.70
C ARG A 28 7.66 1.54 -5.95
N TYR A 29 6.79 1.43 -4.96
CA TYR A 29 5.53 0.70 -5.12
C TYR A 29 4.61 1.33 -6.16
N ALA A 30 4.50 2.65 -6.21
CA ALA A 30 3.74 3.38 -7.23
C ALA A 30 4.26 3.13 -8.66
N GLN A 31 5.55 2.77 -8.79
CA GLN A 31 6.14 2.39 -10.07
C GLN A 31 5.97 0.90 -10.38
N GLU A 32 6.07 0.03 -9.38
CA GLU A 32 6.05 -1.44 -9.54
C GLU A 32 4.64 -2.05 -9.62
N PHE A 33 3.65 -1.42 -9.00
CA PHE A 33 2.30 -1.97 -8.86
C PHE A 33 1.22 -1.08 -9.49
N PRO A 34 0.11 -1.67 -9.96
CA PRO A 34 -0.97 -0.89 -10.53
C PRO A 34 -1.62 0.03 -9.48
N HIS A 35 -1.97 1.25 -9.89
CA HIS A 35 -2.57 2.29 -9.04
C HIS A 35 -3.82 1.77 -8.31
N ASP A 36 -4.71 1.08 -9.02
CA ASP A 36 -5.94 0.53 -8.45
C ASP A 36 -5.67 -0.44 -7.27
N PHE A 37 -4.69 -1.34 -7.43
CA PHE A 37 -4.28 -2.25 -6.36
C PHE A 37 -3.76 -1.49 -5.14
N LEU A 38 -2.91 -0.48 -5.35
CA LEU A 38 -2.36 0.32 -4.24
C LEU A 38 -3.47 1.07 -3.48
N ARG A 39 -4.47 1.61 -4.18
CA ARG A 39 -5.66 2.21 -3.56
C ARG A 39 -6.46 1.20 -2.75
N GLN A 40 -6.69 0.00 -3.28
CA GLN A 40 -7.38 -1.07 -2.55
C GLN A 40 -6.61 -1.49 -1.30
N ALA A 41 -5.29 -1.66 -1.40
CA ALA A 41 -4.42 -1.99 -0.27
C ALA A 41 -4.42 -0.88 0.79
N LEU A 42 -4.41 0.38 0.37
CA LEU A 42 -4.46 1.55 1.25
C LEU A 42 -5.80 1.63 1.99
N ASN A 43 -6.92 1.48 1.27
CA ASN A 43 -8.25 1.45 1.87
C ASN A 43 -8.38 0.33 2.90
N LYS A 44 -7.85 -0.86 2.61
CA LYS A 44 -7.84 -1.98 3.56
C LYS A 44 -7.03 -1.65 4.81
N ALA A 45 -5.87 -1.03 4.67
CA ALA A 45 -5.04 -0.62 5.79
C ALA A 45 -5.75 0.44 6.65
N CYS A 46 -6.35 1.47 6.05
CA CYS A 46 -7.09 2.52 6.79
C CYS A 46 -8.41 2.03 7.39
N SER A 47 -9.06 1.02 6.81
CA SER A 47 -10.33 0.47 7.33
C SER A 47 -10.12 -0.47 8.51
N THR A 48 -8.87 -0.87 8.79
CA THR A 48 -8.57 -1.71 9.95
C THR A 48 -8.51 -0.83 11.19
N PRO A 49 -9.41 -0.99 12.17
CA PRO A 49 -9.43 -0.15 13.36
C PRO A 49 -8.19 -0.39 14.21
N ASP A 50 -7.61 0.68 14.78
CA ASP A 50 -6.34 0.63 15.50
C ASP A 50 -6.31 -0.39 16.65
N ALA A 51 -7.45 -0.61 17.30
CA ALA A 51 -7.61 -1.62 18.35
C ALA A 51 -7.39 -3.07 17.88
N GLN A 52 -7.49 -3.33 16.58
CA GLN A 52 -7.25 -4.65 15.97
C GLN A 52 -5.89 -4.76 15.31
N VAL A 53 -5.13 -3.66 15.22
CA VAL A 53 -3.81 -3.71 14.59
C VAL A 53 -2.77 -4.05 15.66
N LEU A 54 -2.26 -5.28 15.60
CA LEU A 54 -1.09 -5.71 16.38
C LEU A 54 0.21 -4.98 15.93
N LYS A 55 0.14 -4.14 14.90
CA LYS A 55 1.23 -3.42 14.20
C LYS A 55 0.75 -2.04 13.73
N SER A 56 1.52 -1.31 12.93
CA SER A 56 1.08 -0.04 12.31
C SER A 56 0.25 -0.28 11.03
N ARG A 57 -0.60 0.69 10.64
CA ARG A 57 -1.34 0.69 9.37
C ARG A 57 -0.42 0.50 8.15
N ALA A 58 0.76 1.12 8.19
CA ALA A 58 1.82 0.92 7.20
C ALA A 58 2.24 -0.56 7.05
N ALA A 59 2.31 -1.31 8.14
CA ALA A 59 2.66 -2.72 8.10
C ALA A 59 1.57 -3.57 7.43
N ILE A 60 0.29 -3.22 7.58
CA ILE A 60 -0.83 -3.89 6.88
C ILE A 60 -0.72 -3.65 5.38
N PHE A 61 -0.43 -2.40 4.99
CA PHE A 61 -0.24 -2.04 3.60
C PHE A 61 0.93 -2.79 2.97
N VAL A 62 2.11 -2.73 3.58
CA VAL A 62 3.31 -3.44 3.11
C VAL A 62 3.08 -4.95 3.03
N ASN A 63 2.36 -5.53 4.01
CA ASN A 63 1.98 -6.93 3.96
C ASN A 63 1.08 -7.26 2.75
N SER A 64 0.14 -6.38 2.40
CA SER A 64 -0.72 -6.55 1.24
C SER A 64 0.07 -6.50 -0.07
N VAL A 65 1.00 -5.55 -0.18
CA VAL A 65 1.93 -5.43 -1.32
C VAL A 65 2.82 -6.68 -1.44
N ASN A 66 3.38 -7.15 -0.33
CA ASN A 66 4.21 -8.37 -0.30
C ASN A 66 3.42 -9.62 -0.70
N GLN A 67 2.16 -9.74 -0.28
CA GLN A 67 1.28 -10.82 -0.71
C GLN A 67 1.02 -10.76 -2.21
N TYR A 68 0.72 -9.59 -2.76
CA TYR A 68 0.52 -9.44 -4.20
C TYR A 68 1.76 -9.84 -4.99
N LYS A 69 2.95 -9.45 -4.52
CA LYS A 69 4.24 -9.85 -5.10
C LYS A 69 4.47 -11.36 -5.05
N ARG A 70 4.07 -12.02 -3.96
CA ARG A 70 4.23 -13.46 -3.77
C ARG A 70 3.25 -14.30 -4.60
N PHE A 71 2.03 -13.81 -4.83
CA PHE A 71 0.97 -14.55 -5.50
C PHE A 71 0.72 -14.11 -6.96
N GLY A 72 1.60 -13.31 -7.56
CA GLY A 72 1.57 -13.06 -9.01
C GLY A 72 0.33 -12.32 -9.52
N GLY A 73 -0.24 -11.43 -8.72
CA GLY A 73 -1.26 -10.47 -9.18
C GLY A 73 -2.71 -10.97 -9.30
N TYR A 74 -2.99 -12.26 -9.13
CA TYR A 74 -4.36 -12.78 -9.03
C TYR A 74 -4.42 -13.91 -8.01
N GLY A 75 -5.03 -13.66 -6.85
CA GLY A 75 -5.10 -14.65 -5.78
C GLY A 75 -6.06 -14.28 -4.66
N HIS A 76 -7.24 -13.77 -4.99
CA HIS A 76 -8.34 -13.70 -4.02
C HIS A 76 -9.64 -14.18 -4.68
N SER A 77 -9.65 -15.44 -5.11
CA SER A 77 -10.88 -16.23 -5.06
C SER A 77 -10.99 -16.80 -3.66
N ARG A 78 -11.87 -16.21 -2.85
CA ARG A 78 -12.38 -16.84 -1.63
C ARG A 78 -13.34 -17.95 -2.06
N ASN A 79 -13.09 -19.16 -1.59
CA ASN A 79 -14.10 -20.22 -1.47
C ASN A 79 -15.00 -19.91 -0.27
#